data_AF-S3UVW6-F1
#
_entry.id   AF-S3UVW6-F1
#
_cell.length_a   1.000
_cell.length_b   1.000
_cell.length_c   1.000
_cell.angle_alpha   90.00
_cell.angle_beta   90.00
_cell.angle_gamma   90.00
#
_symmetry.space_group_name_H-M   'P 1'
#
loop_
_entity.id
_entity.type
_entity.pdbx_description
1 polymer ?
#
loop_
_entity_poly.entity_id
_entity_poly.type
_entity_poly.pdbx_seq_one_letter_code
_entity_poly.pdbx_strand_id
1 'polypeptide(L)'
;MKHRFFFYSIFVILLLSVLLIAFWSPADNERKSELLQGGLSQDTVSRKESSLFDSSSGFVDFSGSTEEKVSDPNEPKIPEEKKSYLDKLSDEDRAKLYEQMYERFKPLADRFPNNRLIPRKISSEEAVKRKEEEDNYYRIQSDLLDRKEVSKEDMNFFLDTKLKRSDDMLEILKYSMENFEKSSASDRSTNSEYGKIVKERIENIEKSRGEVLASKKSNEN
;
A
#
# COMPACT_ATOMS: atom_id res chain seq x y z
N MET A 1 58.63 -34.90 -25.25
CA MET A 1 58.18 -33.49 -25.04
C MET A 1 56.76 -33.21 -25.56
N LYS A 2 56.28 -33.84 -26.65
CA LYS A 2 54.96 -33.55 -27.25
C LYS A 2 53.75 -33.84 -26.34
N HIS A 3 53.79 -34.87 -25.50
CA HIS A 3 52.67 -35.18 -24.60
C HIS A 3 52.43 -34.13 -23.51
N ARG A 4 53.48 -33.46 -23.02
CA ARG A 4 53.34 -32.41 -22.00
C ARG A 4 52.57 -31.20 -22.54
N PHE A 5 52.83 -30.80 -23.78
CA PHE A 5 52.08 -29.74 -24.47
C PHE A 5 50.61 -30.08 -24.66
N PHE A 6 50.28 -31.36 -24.88
CA PHE A 6 48.90 -31.81 -25.03
C PHE A 6 48.11 -31.67 -23.71
N PHE A 7 48.72 -32.03 -22.58
CA PHE A 7 48.10 -31.85 -21.26
C PHE A 7 47.90 -30.38 -20.89
N TYR A 8 48.88 -29.51 -21.19
CA TYR A 8 48.72 -28.07 -20.97
C TYR A 8 47.63 -27.45 -21.84
N SER A 9 47.49 -27.89 -23.10
CA SER A 9 46.41 -27.42 -23.98
C SER A 9 45.03 -27.78 -23.45
N ILE A 10 44.84 -28.99 -22.94
CA ILE A 10 43.55 -29.41 -22.35
C ILE A 10 43.26 -28.58 -21.10
N PHE A 11 44.27 -28.36 -20.26
CA PHE A 11 44.12 -27.58 -19.03
C PHE A 11 43.73 -26.13 -19.32
N VAL A 12 44.35 -25.50 -20.33
CA VAL A 12 44.03 -24.13 -20.75
C VAL A 12 42.61 -24.03 -21.31
N ILE A 13 42.15 -25.00 -22.10
CA ILE A 13 40.78 -25.03 -22.63
C ILE A 13 39.77 -25.19 -21.49
N LEU A 14 40.06 -26.04 -20.51
CA LEU A 14 39.18 -26.27 -19.35
C LEU A 14 39.11 -25.02 -18.45
N LEU A 15 40.21 -24.30 -18.30
CA LEU A 15 40.26 -23.06 -17.53
C LEU A 15 39.51 -21.93 -18.25
N LEU A 16 39.63 -21.84 -19.58
CA LEU A 16 38.85 -20.91 -20.41
C LEU A 16 37.36 -21.26 -20.43
N SER A 17 36.98 -22.54 -20.44
CA SER A 17 35.57 -22.94 -20.40
C SER A 17 34.93 -22.61 -19.05
N VAL A 18 35.64 -22.80 -17.94
CA VAL A 18 35.18 -22.39 -16.60
C VAL A 18 35.04 -20.86 -16.52
N LEU A 19 35.98 -20.10 -17.06
CA LEU A 19 35.87 -18.64 -17.13
C LEU A 19 34.69 -18.19 -17.99
N LEU A 20 34.44 -18.85 -19.13
CA LEU A 20 33.30 -18.55 -19.99
C LEU A 20 31.97 -18.92 -19.30
N ILE A 21 31.90 -20.05 -18.59
CA ILE A 21 30.69 -20.42 -17.82
C ILE A 21 30.46 -19.47 -16.64
N ALA A 22 31.52 -18.95 -16.02
CA ALA A 22 31.42 -17.94 -14.97
C ALA A 22 31.01 -16.56 -15.52
N PHE A 23 31.46 -16.20 -16.73
CA PHE A 23 31.16 -14.92 -17.37
C PHE A 23 29.81 -14.92 -18.11
N TRP A 24 29.35 -16.09 -18.56
CA TRP A 24 28.09 -16.29 -19.31
C TRP A 24 27.01 -16.98 -18.50
N SER A 25 27.29 -17.37 -17.24
CA SER A 25 26.23 -17.60 -16.28
C SER A 25 25.44 -16.29 -16.18
N PRO A 26 24.14 -16.28 -16.51
CA PRO A 26 23.30 -15.16 -16.15
C PRO A 26 23.30 -15.15 -14.63
N ALA A 27 24.15 -14.32 -14.04
CA ALA A 27 24.07 -14.05 -12.63
C ALA A 27 22.62 -13.68 -12.34
N ASP A 28 22.08 -14.15 -11.23
CA ASP A 28 20.77 -13.78 -10.63
C ASP A 28 20.57 -12.26 -10.42
N ASN A 29 21.40 -11.42 -11.04
CA ASN A 29 21.44 -9.98 -11.01
C ASN A 29 20.18 -9.33 -11.59
N GLU A 30 19.47 -9.94 -12.54
CA GLU A 30 18.20 -9.36 -13.00
C GLU A 30 17.15 -9.34 -11.87
N ARG A 31 16.99 -10.45 -11.12
CA ARG A 31 16.06 -10.48 -9.96
C ARG A 31 16.53 -9.64 -8.78
N LYS A 32 17.85 -9.59 -8.53
CA LYS A 32 18.40 -8.72 -7.47
C LYS A 32 18.31 -7.23 -7.82
N SER A 33 18.26 -6.88 -9.11
CA SER A 33 18.11 -5.50 -9.54
C SER A 33 16.73 -4.92 -9.24
N GLU A 34 15.68 -5.75 -9.14
CA GLU A 34 14.32 -5.29 -8.81
C GLU A 34 14.03 -5.24 -7.29
N LEU A 35 14.82 -5.96 -6.49
CA LEU A 35 14.63 -6.03 -5.05
C LEU A 35 15.39 -4.90 -4.34
N LEU A 36 14.72 -4.31 -3.35
CA LEU A 36 15.23 -3.28 -2.46
C LEU A 36 15.72 -3.92 -1.15
N GLN A 37 16.29 -3.09 -0.26
CA GLN A 37 16.77 -3.55 1.04
C GLN A 37 15.67 -4.33 1.79
N GLY A 38 16.05 -5.43 2.43
CA GLY A 38 15.11 -6.34 3.08
C GLY A 38 14.37 -7.29 2.12
N GLY A 39 14.74 -7.34 0.83
CA GLY A 39 14.11 -8.23 -0.14
C GLY A 39 12.72 -7.80 -0.59
N LEU A 40 12.38 -6.52 -0.40
CA LEU A 40 11.10 -5.94 -0.83
C LEU A 40 11.13 -5.64 -2.32
N SER A 41 10.04 -5.88 -3.04
CA SER A 41 9.91 -5.40 -4.41
C SER A 41 9.71 -3.88 -4.43
N GLN A 42 10.16 -3.23 -5.52
CA GLN A 42 9.88 -1.81 -5.73
C GLN A 42 8.37 -1.51 -5.78
N ASP A 43 7.55 -2.42 -6.34
CA ASP A 43 6.08 -2.29 -6.32
C ASP A 43 5.56 -2.28 -4.88
N THR A 44 5.98 -3.23 -4.04
CA THR A 44 5.60 -3.24 -2.63
C THR A 44 6.01 -1.94 -1.95
N VAL A 45 7.26 -1.47 -2.09
CA VAL A 45 7.70 -0.23 -1.42
C VAL A 45 6.92 1.00 -1.91
N SER A 46 6.76 1.17 -3.22
CA SER A 46 6.14 2.37 -3.83
C SER A 46 4.62 2.40 -3.78
N ARG A 47 3.97 1.26 -3.53
CA ARG A 47 2.51 1.16 -3.42
C ARG A 47 2.01 2.13 -2.37
N LYS A 48 1.09 3.00 -2.79
CA LYS A 48 0.41 3.94 -1.89
C LYS A 48 -0.76 3.24 -1.21
N GLU A 49 -0.71 3.16 0.11
CA GLU A 49 -1.84 2.75 0.94
C GLU A 49 -2.74 3.96 1.29
N SER A 50 -3.09 4.77 0.29
CA SER A 50 -3.89 6.00 0.49
C SER A 50 -5.28 5.69 1.07
N SER A 51 -5.83 6.64 1.82
CA SER A 51 -7.14 6.54 2.46
C SER A 51 -8.23 6.11 1.47
N LEU A 52 -8.98 5.07 1.86
CA LEU A 52 -10.15 4.59 1.13
C LEU A 52 -11.36 5.55 1.22
N PHE A 53 -11.24 6.58 2.06
CA PHE A 53 -12.30 7.55 2.37
C PHE A 53 -12.06 8.91 1.70
N ASP A 54 -11.00 9.05 0.92
CA ASP A 54 -10.80 10.27 0.13
C ASP A 54 -11.85 10.30 -1.00
N SER A 55 -12.56 11.43 -1.08
CA SER A 55 -13.58 11.74 -2.09
C SER A 55 -13.11 11.55 -3.54
N SER A 56 -11.79 11.60 -3.79
CA SER A 56 -11.22 11.31 -5.11
C SER A 56 -11.14 9.81 -5.46
N SER A 57 -11.28 8.92 -4.47
CA SER A 57 -11.10 7.48 -4.67
C SER A 57 -12.38 6.75 -5.04
N GLY A 58 -13.56 7.29 -4.69
CA GLY A 58 -14.88 6.73 -5.04
C GLY A 58 -15.11 5.26 -4.66
N PHE A 59 -14.23 4.68 -3.84
CA PHE A 59 -14.05 3.22 -3.80
C PHE A 59 -14.88 2.53 -2.72
N VAL A 60 -15.29 3.25 -1.66
CA VAL A 60 -16.07 2.64 -0.60
C VAL A 60 -17.14 3.59 -0.11
N ASP A 61 -18.37 3.36 -0.56
CA ASP A 61 -19.54 4.02 -0.01
C ASP A 61 -20.10 3.22 1.15
N PHE A 62 -19.76 3.65 2.36
CA PHE A 62 -20.28 3.07 3.60
C PHE A 62 -21.63 3.65 4.01
N SER A 63 -22.32 4.39 3.14
CA SER A 63 -23.66 4.94 3.40
C SER A 63 -24.74 3.86 3.39
N GLY A 64 -24.51 2.71 4.04
CA GLY A 64 -25.50 1.66 4.27
C GLY A 64 -26.68 2.07 5.17
N SER A 65 -27.14 3.32 5.08
CA SER A 65 -28.55 3.65 5.21
C SER A 65 -29.15 3.63 3.80
N THR A 66 -30.06 2.69 3.56
CA THR A 66 -31.05 2.74 2.48
C THR A 66 -31.94 3.98 2.65
N GLU A 67 -31.37 5.15 2.41
CA GLU A 67 -32.09 6.30 1.91
C GLU A 67 -31.42 6.60 0.57
N GLU A 68 -32.15 6.22 -0.48
CA GLU A 68 -31.93 6.64 -1.85
C GLU A 68 -31.51 8.11 -1.83
N LYS A 69 -30.21 8.37 -2.04
CA LYS A 69 -29.71 9.73 -2.20
C LYS A 69 -30.26 10.21 -3.53
N VAL A 70 -31.48 10.74 -3.51
CA VAL A 70 -32.06 11.51 -4.60
C VAL A 70 -31.01 12.56 -4.91
N SER A 71 -30.36 12.42 -6.06
CA SER A 71 -29.39 13.39 -6.53
C SER A 71 -30.17 14.69 -6.76
N ASP A 72 -30.16 15.59 -5.79
CA ASP A 72 -30.67 16.94 -5.95
C ASP A 72 -29.81 17.61 -7.03
N PRO A 73 -30.39 18.08 -8.16
CA PRO A 73 -29.64 18.79 -9.18
C PRO A 73 -28.98 20.08 -8.67
N ASN A 74 -29.26 20.51 -7.43
CA ASN A 74 -28.63 21.64 -6.75
C ASN A 74 -27.46 21.26 -5.82
N GLU A 75 -27.08 19.98 -5.68
CA GLU A 75 -25.86 19.63 -4.94
C GLU A 75 -24.63 20.16 -5.73
N PRO A 76 -23.82 21.07 -5.16
CA PRO A 76 -22.75 21.71 -5.92
C PRO A 76 -21.73 20.65 -6.34
N LYS A 77 -21.61 20.43 -7.65
CA LYS A 77 -20.55 19.62 -8.25
C LYS A 77 -19.21 20.16 -7.77
N ILE A 78 -18.47 19.33 -7.03
CA ILE A 78 -17.11 19.64 -6.56
C ILE A 78 -16.29 19.98 -7.81
N PRO A 79 -15.76 21.22 -7.94
CA PRO A 79 -15.04 21.62 -9.15
C PRO A 79 -13.71 20.86 -9.27
N GLU A 80 -13.39 20.37 -10.47
CA GLU A 80 -12.11 19.79 -10.86
C GLU A 80 -10.99 20.86 -10.98
N GLU A 81 -10.77 21.66 -9.93
CA GLU A 81 -9.59 22.53 -9.86
C GLU A 81 -8.52 21.92 -8.95
N LYS A 82 -7.30 21.78 -9.50
CA LYS A 82 -6.07 21.25 -8.85
C LYS A 82 -5.52 22.07 -7.67
N LYS A 83 -6.32 22.91 -7.03
CA LYS A 83 -6.06 23.47 -5.69
C LYS A 83 -7.09 22.83 -4.77
N SER A 84 -6.63 22.13 -3.72
CA SER A 84 -7.51 21.40 -2.80
C SER A 84 -8.69 22.30 -2.42
N TYR A 85 -9.92 21.89 -2.71
CA TYR A 85 -11.15 22.61 -2.34
C TYR A 85 -11.12 23.04 -0.86
N LEU A 86 -10.42 22.28 -0.03
CA LEU A 86 -10.16 22.55 1.38
C LEU A 86 -9.32 23.80 1.66
N ASP A 87 -8.42 24.19 0.77
CA ASP A 87 -7.54 25.36 0.94
C ASP A 87 -8.26 26.69 0.66
N LYS A 88 -9.44 26.63 0.02
CA LYS A 88 -10.29 27.78 -0.28
C LYS A 88 -11.40 27.99 0.77
N LEU A 89 -11.59 27.03 1.68
CA LEU A 89 -12.60 27.11 2.75
C LEU A 89 -12.10 28.01 3.88
N SER A 90 -13.04 28.72 4.51
CA SER A 90 -12.76 29.37 5.80
C SER A 90 -12.43 28.32 6.87
N ASP A 91 -11.72 28.71 7.92
CA ASP A 91 -11.44 27.80 9.04
C ASP A 91 -12.72 27.22 9.65
N GLU A 92 -13.79 28.01 9.68
CA GLU A 92 -15.10 27.59 10.18
C GLU A 92 -15.78 26.55 9.27
N ASP A 93 -15.80 26.79 7.96
CA ASP A 93 -16.40 25.86 7.01
C ASP A 93 -15.61 24.56 6.91
N ARG A 94 -14.28 24.64 7.03
CA ARG A 94 -13.40 23.49 7.10
C ARG A 94 -13.64 22.68 8.38
N ALA A 95 -13.82 23.32 9.53
CA ALA A 95 -14.16 22.64 10.78
C ALA A 95 -15.52 21.93 10.69
N LYS A 96 -16.54 22.58 10.11
CA LYS A 96 -17.86 21.97 9.88
C LYS A 96 -17.77 20.76 8.94
N LEU A 97 -16.97 20.84 7.89
CA LEU A 97 -16.78 19.73 6.96
C LEU A 97 -16.12 18.52 7.64
N TYR A 98 -15.08 18.74 8.43
CA TYR A 98 -14.45 17.65 9.20
C TYR A 98 -15.41 17.03 10.21
N GLU A 99 -16.20 17.85 10.90
CA GLU A 99 -17.23 17.37 11.82
C GLU A 99 -18.25 16.46 11.12
N GLN A 100 -18.75 16.87 9.96
CA GLN A 100 -19.67 16.06 9.15
C GLN A 100 -19.04 14.75 8.70
N MET A 101 -17.76 14.76 8.30
CA MET A 101 -17.04 13.54 7.96
C MET A 101 -16.93 12.59 9.16
N TYR A 102 -16.59 13.11 10.34
CA TYR A 102 -16.48 12.27 11.54
C TYR A 102 -17.80 11.65 11.94
N GLU A 103 -18.90 12.40 11.91
CA GLU A 103 -20.22 11.85 12.21
C GLU A 103 -20.66 10.81 11.16
N ARG A 104 -20.35 11.02 9.87
CA ARG A 104 -20.64 10.05 8.80
C ARG A 104 -19.92 8.71 9.02
N PHE A 105 -18.65 8.74 9.44
CA PHE A 105 -17.84 7.53 9.60
C PHE A 105 -17.85 6.96 11.02
N LYS A 106 -18.51 7.62 11.97
CA LYS A 106 -18.59 7.18 13.37
C LYS A 106 -19.05 5.72 13.53
N PRO A 107 -20.11 5.22 12.84
CA PRO A 107 -20.50 3.81 12.97
C PRO A 107 -19.40 2.83 12.55
N LEU A 108 -18.60 3.20 11.55
CA LEU A 108 -17.48 2.41 11.07
C LEU A 108 -16.29 2.50 12.03
N ALA A 109 -16.02 3.69 12.58
CA ALA A 109 -14.97 3.92 13.57
C ALA A 109 -15.23 3.16 14.88
N ASP A 110 -16.49 3.11 15.32
CA ASP A 110 -16.93 2.36 16.50
C ASP A 110 -16.78 0.85 16.29
N ARG A 111 -17.04 0.37 15.08
CA ARG A 111 -16.83 -1.04 14.70
C ARG A 111 -15.35 -1.41 14.63
N PHE A 112 -14.51 -0.50 14.15
CA PHE A 112 -13.08 -0.73 13.93
C PHE A 112 -12.23 0.28 14.73
N PRO A 113 -12.20 0.15 16.07
CA PRO A 113 -11.59 1.15 16.95
C PRO A 113 -10.08 1.28 16.73
N ASN A 114 -9.41 0.24 16.24
CA ASN A 114 -7.96 0.22 16.04
C ASN A 114 -7.52 0.60 14.62
N ASN A 115 -8.46 0.92 13.72
CA ASN A 115 -8.16 1.21 12.33
C ASN A 115 -7.78 2.67 12.13
N ARG A 116 -6.54 2.93 11.70
CA ARG A 116 -5.98 4.28 11.57
C ARG A 116 -6.49 5.02 10.33
N LEU A 117 -7.06 4.30 9.35
CA LEU A 117 -7.53 4.88 8.10
C LEU A 117 -8.93 5.52 8.23
N ILE A 118 -9.73 5.09 9.20
CA ILE A 118 -11.09 5.61 9.38
C ILE A 118 -11.04 7.01 10.02
N PRO A 119 -11.63 8.04 9.36
CA PRO A 119 -11.69 9.39 9.91
C PRO A 119 -12.36 9.39 11.29
N ARG A 120 -11.67 9.95 12.28
CA ARG A 120 -12.17 10.13 13.64
C ARG A 120 -11.54 11.35 14.30
N LYS A 121 -12.20 11.87 15.32
CA LYS A 121 -11.64 12.89 16.20
C LYS A 121 -10.47 12.31 16.99
N ILE A 122 -9.33 12.97 16.91
CA ILE A 122 -8.12 12.66 17.66
C ILE A 122 -7.67 13.91 18.41
N SER A 123 -6.90 13.75 19.48
CA SER A 123 -6.33 14.90 20.19
C SER A 123 -5.27 15.59 19.32
N SER A 124 -5.00 16.87 19.59
CA SER A 124 -3.93 17.61 18.91
C SER A 124 -2.56 16.94 19.08
N GLU A 125 -2.29 16.40 20.26
CA GLU A 125 -1.06 15.65 20.57
C GLU A 125 -0.94 14.39 19.70
N GLU A 126 -2.03 13.63 19.56
CA GLU A 126 -2.05 12.45 18.71
C GLU A 126 -1.91 12.82 17.22
N ALA A 127 -2.50 13.93 16.80
CA ALA A 127 -2.37 14.43 15.43
C ALA A 127 -0.93 14.79 15.08
N VAL A 128 -0.22 15.47 15.99
CA VAL A 128 1.21 15.82 15.82
C VAL A 128 2.05 14.55 15.73
N LYS A 129 1.87 13.62 16.68
CA LYS A 129 2.60 12.35 16.69
C LYS A 129 2.37 11.54 15.41
N ARG A 130 1.11 11.48 14.94
CA ARG A 130 0.76 10.77 13.71
C ARG A 130 1.42 11.38 12.49
N LYS A 131 1.50 12.71 12.44
CA LYS A 131 2.19 13.44 11.37
C LYS A 131 3.69 13.13 11.37
N GLU A 132 4.33 13.16 12.54
CA GLU A 132 5.76 12.81 12.66
C GLU A 132 6.04 11.37 12.24
N GLU A 133 5.20 10.41 12.63
CA GLU A 133 5.30 9.02 12.18
C GLU A 133 5.12 8.90 10.66
N GLU A 134 4.19 9.66 10.08
CA GLU A 134 3.94 9.68 8.64
C GLU A 134 5.10 10.29 7.85
N ASP A 135 5.65 11.41 8.31
CA ASP A 135 6.83 12.05 7.71
C ASP A 135 8.04 11.10 7.78
N ASN A 136 8.24 10.43 8.92
CA ASN A 136 9.31 9.43 9.06
C ASN A 136 9.11 8.24 8.11
N TYR A 137 7.88 7.75 7.98
CA TYR A 137 7.55 6.66 7.07
C TYR A 137 7.90 7.00 5.62
N TYR A 138 7.51 8.20 5.15
CA TYR A 138 7.77 8.62 3.79
C TYR A 138 9.24 8.93 3.52
N ARG A 139 9.96 9.43 4.53
CA ARG A 139 11.42 9.57 4.45
C ARG A 139 12.08 8.21 4.21
N ILE A 140 11.77 7.21 5.04
CA ILE A 140 12.35 5.87 4.92
C ILE A 140 11.94 5.22 3.59
N GLN A 141 10.69 5.38 3.16
CA GLN A 141 10.23 4.91 1.85
C GLN A 141 11.07 5.51 0.72
N SER A 142 11.32 6.82 0.75
CA SER A 142 12.16 7.50 -0.24
C SER A 142 13.58 6.96 -0.23
N ASP A 143 14.18 6.78 0.94
CA ASP A 143 15.53 6.26 1.07
C ASP A 143 15.64 4.83 0.53
N LEU A 144 14.64 3.98 0.76
CA LEU A 144 14.55 2.63 0.17
C LEU A 144 14.47 2.68 -1.36
N LEU A 145 13.61 3.55 -1.92
CA LEU A 145 13.44 3.70 -3.36
C LEU A 145 14.71 4.26 -4.03
N ASP A 146 15.42 5.14 -3.34
CA ASP A 146 16.71 5.69 -3.75
C ASP A 146 17.87 4.71 -3.54
N ARG A 147 17.61 3.52 -3.00
CA ARG A 147 18.60 2.48 -2.65
C ARG A 147 19.68 2.97 -1.68
N LYS A 148 19.32 3.92 -0.81
CA LYS A 148 20.16 4.32 0.31
C LYS A 148 20.07 3.27 1.41
N GLU A 149 21.12 3.19 2.22
CA GLU A 149 21.15 2.31 3.38
C GLU A 149 20.19 2.82 4.46
N VAL A 150 19.28 1.96 4.89
CA VAL A 150 18.32 2.22 5.97
C VAL A 150 18.74 1.43 7.20
N SER A 151 18.74 2.06 8.38
CA SER A 151 19.09 1.39 9.64
C SER A 151 18.12 0.24 9.96
N LYS A 152 18.54 -0.70 10.80
CA LYS A 152 17.68 -1.83 11.20
C LYS A 152 16.43 -1.34 11.93
N GLU A 153 16.57 -0.29 12.74
CA GLU A 153 15.48 0.37 13.46
C GLU A 153 14.49 1.04 12.51
N ASP A 154 14.98 1.82 11.55
CA ASP A 154 14.14 2.48 10.54
C ASP A 154 13.44 1.45 9.65
N MET A 155 14.15 0.38 9.27
CA MET A 155 13.57 -0.72 8.51
C MET A 155 12.44 -1.40 9.28
N ASN A 156 12.64 -1.71 10.57
CA ASN A 156 11.59 -2.30 11.41
C ASN A 156 10.37 -1.37 11.53
N PHE A 157 10.61 -0.09 11.79
CA PHE A 157 9.53 0.91 11.84
C PHE A 157 8.74 0.96 10.52
N PHE A 158 9.43 0.98 9.38
CA PHE A 158 8.81 1.01 8.07
C PHE A 158 7.97 -0.25 7.81
N LEU A 159 8.53 -1.44 8.05
CA LEU A 159 7.85 -2.71 7.86
C LEU A 159 6.61 -2.83 8.76
N ASP A 160 6.72 -2.47 10.04
CA ASP A 160 5.60 -2.49 10.98
C ASP A 160 4.48 -1.53 10.58
N THR A 161 4.86 -0.31 10.19
CA THR A 161 3.90 0.69 9.73
C THR A 161 3.21 0.23 8.44
N LYS A 162 3.96 -0.37 7.51
CA LYS A 162 3.41 -0.89 6.24
C LYS A 162 2.47 -2.08 6.46
N LEU A 163 2.80 -2.98 7.39
CA LEU A 163 1.90 -4.06 7.81
C LEU A 163 0.62 -3.49 8.41
N LYS A 164 0.73 -2.55 9.34
CA LYS A 164 -0.43 -1.94 10.00
C LYS A 164 -1.35 -1.25 8.98
N ARG A 165 -0.79 -0.47 8.05
CA ARG A 165 -1.56 0.16 6.96
C ARG A 165 -2.26 -0.87 6.07
N SER A 166 -1.59 -1.97 5.76
CA SER A 166 -2.17 -3.06 4.97
C SER A 166 -3.31 -3.77 5.71
N ASP A 167 -3.12 -4.07 7.00
CA ASP A 167 -4.14 -4.69 7.86
C ASP A 167 -5.38 -3.79 7.99
N ASP A 168 -5.17 -2.48 8.23
CA ASP A 168 -6.24 -1.50 8.30
C ASP A 168 -7.04 -1.41 6.98
N MET A 169 -6.34 -1.44 5.84
CA MET A 169 -6.99 -1.42 4.54
C MET A 169 -7.79 -2.71 4.28
N LEU A 170 -7.22 -3.87 4.58
CA LEU A 170 -7.89 -5.15 4.41
C LEU A 170 -9.15 -5.28 5.27
N GLU A 171 -9.12 -4.78 6.50
CA GLU A 171 -10.28 -4.80 7.41
C GLU A 171 -11.48 -4.05 6.79
N ILE A 172 -11.23 -2.85 6.24
CA ILE A 172 -12.25 -2.02 5.59
C ILE A 172 -12.76 -2.67 4.30
N LEU A 173 -11.86 -3.20 3.46
CA LEU A 173 -12.23 -3.80 2.18
C LEU A 173 -13.01 -5.11 2.35
N LYS A 174 -12.59 -5.97 3.28
CA LYS A 174 -13.31 -7.21 3.60
C LYS A 174 -14.70 -6.92 4.13
N TYR A 175 -14.82 -5.93 5.02
CA TYR A 175 -16.14 -5.50 5.51
C TYR A 175 -17.04 -4.93 4.40
N SER A 176 -16.48 -4.13 3.49
CA SER A 176 -17.24 -3.66 2.32
C SER A 176 -17.72 -4.81 1.44
N MET A 177 -16.85 -5.78 1.17
CA MET A 177 -17.20 -6.95 0.36
C MET A 177 -18.31 -7.79 1.02
N GLU A 178 -18.21 -8.05 2.33
CA GLU A 178 -19.25 -8.77 3.07
C GLU A 178 -20.61 -8.06 3.02
N ASN A 179 -20.63 -6.73 3.12
CA ASN A 179 -21.85 -5.96 3.02
C ASN A 179 -22.42 -5.99 1.60
N PHE A 180 -21.56 -5.85 0.58
CA PHE A 180 -21.94 -5.95 -0.82
C PHE A 180 -22.55 -7.31 -1.16
N GLU A 181 -21.96 -8.41 -0.67
CA GLU A 181 -22.48 -9.77 -0.87
C GLU A 181 -23.83 -10.00 -0.18
N LYS A 182 -24.04 -9.42 1.01
CA LYS A 182 -25.32 -9.49 1.73
C LYS A 182 -26.43 -8.71 1.02
N SER A 183 -26.11 -7.55 0.43
CA SER A 183 -27.07 -6.72 -0.32
C SER A 183 -27.35 -7.23 -1.73
N SER A 184 -26.37 -7.80 -2.42
CA SER A 184 -26.54 -8.37 -3.77
C SER A 184 -27.31 -9.70 -3.81
N ALA A 185 -27.52 -10.34 -2.65
CA ALA A 185 -28.43 -11.47 -2.53
C ALA A 185 -29.90 -11.10 -2.85
N SER A 186 -30.30 -9.82 -2.75
CA SER A 186 -31.65 -9.35 -3.09
C SER A 186 -31.79 -8.82 -4.52
N ASP A 187 -30.74 -8.29 -5.14
CA ASP A 187 -30.76 -7.77 -6.53
C ASP A 187 -29.53 -8.23 -7.32
N ARG A 188 -29.71 -9.29 -8.13
CA ARG A 188 -28.63 -10.03 -8.80
C ARG A 188 -27.95 -9.32 -9.97
N SER A 189 -28.30 -8.08 -10.32
CA SER A 189 -27.79 -7.41 -11.53
C SER A 189 -26.93 -6.16 -11.28
N THR A 190 -26.88 -5.63 -10.06
CA THR A 190 -26.21 -4.35 -9.82
C THR A 190 -24.80 -4.55 -9.29
N ASN A 191 -23.84 -4.46 -10.22
CA ASN A 191 -22.43 -4.12 -10.02
C ASN A 191 -21.41 -5.27 -9.81
N SER A 192 -21.38 -6.24 -10.72
CA SER A 192 -20.32 -7.28 -10.78
C SER A 192 -18.89 -6.73 -10.90
N GLU A 193 -18.74 -5.48 -11.34
CA GLU A 193 -17.45 -4.81 -11.51
C GLU A 193 -16.88 -4.32 -10.17
N TYR A 194 -17.73 -3.76 -9.30
CA TYR A 194 -17.33 -3.34 -7.95
C TYR A 194 -16.69 -4.48 -7.16
N GLY A 195 -17.40 -5.63 -7.07
CA GLY A 195 -16.90 -6.80 -6.34
C GLY A 195 -15.59 -7.35 -6.93
N LYS A 196 -15.41 -7.29 -8.25
CA LYS A 196 -14.14 -7.67 -8.90
C LYS A 196 -13.01 -6.73 -8.50
N ILE A 197 -13.20 -5.42 -8.58
CA ILE A 197 -12.14 -4.45 -8.25
C ILE A 197 -11.77 -4.55 -6.77
N VAL A 198 -12.75 -4.70 -5.87
CA VAL A 198 -12.48 -4.90 -4.43
C VAL A 198 -11.70 -6.18 -4.19
N LYS A 199 -12.08 -7.29 -4.82
CA LYS A 199 -11.39 -8.57 -4.69
C LYS A 199 -9.95 -8.51 -5.23
N GLU A 200 -9.74 -7.97 -6.42
CA GLU A 200 -8.41 -7.76 -6.98
C GLU A 200 -7.54 -6.88 -6.07
N ARG A 201 -8.14 -5.86 -5.45
CA ARG A 201 -7.42 -5.01 -4.51
C ARG A 201 -7.04 -5.75 -3.22
N ILE A 202 -7.94 -6.58 -2.68
CA ILE A 202 -7.65 -7.45 -1.52
C ILE A 202 -6.47 -8.39 -1.85
N GLU A 203 -6.55 -9.11 -2.97
CA GLU A 203 -5.52 -10.06 -3.40
C GLU A 203 -4.14 -9.38 -3.56
N ASN A 204 -4.12 -8.18 -4.16
CA ASN A 204 -2.90 -7.41 -4.32
C ASN A 204 -2.29 -6.94 -2.99
N ILE A 205 -3.13 -6.51 -2.03
CA ILE A 205 -2.66 -6.10 -0.71
C ILE A 205 -2.14 -7.33 0.07
N GLU A 206 -2.83 -8.47 0.00
CA GLU A 206 -2.39 -9.70 0.64
C GLU A 206 -1.04 -10.19 0.10
N LYS A 207 -0.82 -10.09 -1.22
CA LYS A 207 0.47 -10.38 -1.84
C LYS A 207 1.58 -9.46 -1.30
N SER A 208 1.37 -8.16 -1.34
CA SER A 208 2.36 -7.18 -0.86
C SER A 208 2.66 -7.36 0.63
N ARG A 209 1.62 -7.59 1.45
CA ARG A 209 1.74 -7.93 2.87
C ARG A 209 2.58 -9.18 3.11
N GLY A 210 2.45 -10.20 2.26
CA GLY A 210 3.28 -11.41 2.30
C GLY A 210 4.77 -11.10 2.12
N GLU A 211 5.12 -10.21 1.18
CA GLU A 211 6.50 -9.75 0.98
C GLU A 211 7.03 -8.99 2.21
N VAL A 212 6.22 -8.10 2.79
CA VAL A 212 6.59 -7.34 4.00
C VAL A 212 6.81 -8.27 5.20
N LEU A 213 5.97 -9.30 5.38
CA LEU A 213 6.15 -10.30 6.44
C LEU A 213 7.43 -11.13 6.25
N ALA A 214 7.75 -11.52 5.02
CA ALA A 214 8.98 -12.23 4.71
C ALA A 214 10.21 -11.35 5.01
N SER A 215 10.14 -10.07 4.60
CA SER A 215 11.18 -9.07 4.87
C SER A 215 11.40 -8.87 6.37
N LYS A 216 10.33 -8.73 7.15
CA LYS A 216 10.40 -8.57 8.60
C LYS A 216 11.09 -9.75 9.28
N LYS A 217 10.71 -10.98 8.93
CA LYS A 217 11.39 -12.19 9.43
C LYS A 217 12.88 -12.23 9.09
N SER A 218 13.24 -11.74 7.90
CA SER A 218 14.66 -11.65 7.50
C SER A 218 15.40 -10.54 8.24
N ASN A 219 14.73 -9.47 8.64
CA ASN A 219 15.34 -8.33 9.33
C ASN A 219 15.51 -8.59 10.85
N GLU A 220 14.70 -9.48 11.43
CA GLU A 220 14.82 -9.89 12.84
C GLU A 220 15.99 -10.85 13.09
N ASN A 221 16.30 -11.71 12.11
CA ASN A 221 17.47 -12.60 12.11
C ASN A 221 18.79 -11.83 11.87
#